data_AF-A0A9W4HAF5-F1
#
_entry.id   AF-A0A9W4HAF5-F1
#
_cell.length_a   1.000
_cell.length_b   1.000
_cell.length_c   1.000
_cell.angle_alpha   90.00
_cell.angle_beta   90.00
_cell.angle_gamma   90.00
#
_symmetry.space_group_name_H-M   'P 1'
#
loop_
_entity.id
_entity.type
_entity.pdbx_description
1 polymer ?
#
loop_
_entity_poly.entity_id
_entity_poly.type
_entity_poly.pdbx_seq_one_letter_code
_entity_poly.pdbx_strand_id
1 'polypeptide(L)'
;MMLKTFAALFIFAGTCLAQQVNGAEFNNPTAGPPASYFAAATTIPVAALQSAAAKVSTAASKSTYAINNNGGAQRVTIHSDWSKFSEGNPDGQAQTNFGALSAYEVPFIVIPDQFATAYPSEFPGNNLAAVICNGKMFYGIYGDSNGDTPEVIGEASWLMARTCFPNDDLNGNAGHGAADVTYIVFTGAESVLPGSALNKNYITNFSTLRSMGDRLVNALAKNLGLIGGGSSPTTLTTTTIGSSPTSGSCSWSGHCAGASCSSEDDCADDLVCKSGKCASSTSCSWSGHCAGASCSSGDDCSDDLVCKSGKCASP
;
A
#
# COMPACT_ATOMS: atom_id res chain seq x y z
N MET A 1 -41.25 -21.17 -40.46
CA MET A 1 -40.29 -20.03 -40.48
C MET A 1 -39.29 -20.29 -39.36
N MET A 2 -38.10 -20.81 -39.67
CA MET A 2 -37.06 -21.10 -38.67
C MET A 2 -36.35 -19.79 -38.32
N LEU A 3 -36.46 -19.33 -37.07
CA LEU A 3 -35.67 -18.21 -36.56
C LEU A 3 -34.41 -18.80 -35.92
N LYS A 4 -33.27 -18.67 -36.60
CA LYS A 4 -31.95 -19.01 -36.05
C LYS A 4 -31.47 -17.83 -35.19
N THR A 5 -31.54 -17.97 -33.88
CA THR A 5 -30.97 -17.01 -32.93
C THR A 5 -29.46 -17.26 -32.84
N PHE A 6 -28.66 -16.33 -33.35
CA PHE A 6 -27.22 -16.28 -33.08
C PHE A 6 -27.04 -15.71 -31.67
N ALA A 7 -26.53 -16.52 -30.74
CA ALA A 7 -26.05 -16.03 -29.45
C ALA A 7 -24.63 -15.47 -29.63
N ALA A 8 -24.47 -14.16 -29.47
CA ALA A 8 -23.17 -13.51 -29.41
C ALA A 8 -22.54 -13.78 -28.04
N LEU A 9 -21.43 -14.50 -28.02
CA LEU A 9 -20.65 -14.78 -26.81
C LEU A 9 -19.82 -13.52 -26.47
N PHE A 10 -20.26 -12.75 -25.48
CA PHE A 10 -19.46 -11.69 -24.89
C PHE A 10 -18.46 -12.30 -23.89
N ILE A 11 -17.19 -12.34 -24.29
CA ILE A 11 -16.07 -12.67 -23.39
C ILE A 11 -15.79 -11.42 -22.56
N PHE A 12 -16.20 -11.40 -21.30
CA PHE A 12 -15.71 -10.41 -20.34
C PHE A 12 -14.34 -10.86 -19.83
N ALA A 13 -13.28 -10.32 -20.42
CA ALA A 13 -11.97 -10.33 -19.79
C ALA A 13 -12.06 -9.46 -18.54
N GLY A 14 -11.92 -10.06 -17.35
CA GLY A 14 -11.81 -9.33 -16.09
C GLY A 14 -10.58 -8.44 -16.12
N THR A 15 -10.77 -7.16 -16.39
CA THR A 15 -9.75 -6.14 -16.20
C THR A 15 -9.54 -5.98 -14.70
N CYS A 16 -8.30 -6.09 -14.22
CA CYS A 16 -7.91 -5.47 -12.96
C CYS A 16 -8.19 -3.97 -13.11
N LEU A 17 -9.37 -3.53 -12.68
CA LEU A 17 -9.73 -2.12 -12.75
C LEU A 17 -8.73 -1.39 -11.84
N ALA A 18 -7.91 -0.54 -12.44
CA ALA A 18 -7.09 0.40 -11.70
C ALA A 18 -7.99 1.11 -10.69
N GLN A 19 -7.49 1.31 -9.48
CA GLN A 19 -8.17 1.93 -8.36
C GLN A 19 -8.25 3.44 -8.60
N GLN A 20 -9.03 3.78 -9.63
CA GLN A 20 -9.41 5.12 -10.00
C GLN A 20 -10.48 5.59 -9.03
N VAL A 21 -10.30 6.79 -8.50
CA VAL A 21 -11.28 7.37 -7.59
C VAL A 21 -11.66 8.77 -8.04
N ASN A 22 -12.90 9.14 -7.75
CA ASN A 22 -13.30 10.53 -7.72
C ASN A 22 -12.90 11.10 -6.36
N GLY A 23 -11.75 11.77 -6.28
CA GLY A 23 -11.17 12.22 -5.00
C GLY A 23 -12.12 13.09 -4.14
N ALA A 24 -13.05 13.83 -4.76
CA ALA A 24 -14.04 14.61 -4.01
C ALA A 24 -14.96 13.75 -3.13
N GLU A 25 -15.24 12.50 -3.52
CA GLU A 25 -16.07 11.56 -2.74
C GLU A 25 -15.37 11.08 -1.47
N PHE A 26 -14.04 11.15 -1.44
CA PHE A 26 -13.20 10.73 -0.32
C PHE A 26 -12.66 11.92 0.50
N ASN A 27 -13.01 13.15 0.13
CA ASN A 27 -12.58 14.36 0.83
C ASN A 27 -13.47 14.64 2.05
N ASN A 28 -13.29 13.88 3.13
CA ASN A 28 -14.14 13.97 4.33
C ASN A 28 -13.32 13.97 5.64
N PRO A 29 -13.61 14.86 6.61
CA PRO A 29 -12.87 14.92 7.87
C PRO A 29 -12.97 13.66 8.73
N THR A 30 -13.94 12.76 8.53
CA THR A 30 -14.10 11.51 9.28
C THR A 30 -13.89 10.25 8.44
N ALA A 31 -13.57 10.41 7.16
CA ALA A 31 -13.30 9.29 6.25
C ALA A 31 -12.14 9.65 5.31
N GLY A 32 -11.93 8.80 4.30
CA GLY A 32 -10.88 8.94 3.30
C GLY A 32 -10.81 7.68 2.46
N PRO A 33 -9.92 7.63 1.46
CA PRO A 33 -9.63 6.41 0.74
C PRO A 33 -9.22 5.30 1.73
N PRO A 34 -9.66 4.05 1.53
CA PRO A 34 -9.24 2.95 2.38
C PRO A 34 -7.71 2.80 2.38
N ALA A 35 -7.14 2.49 3.55
CA ALA A 35 -5.69 2.30 3.68
C ALA A 35 -5.11 1.26 2.70
N SER A 36 -5.91 0.26 2.32
CA SER A 36 -5.54 -0.75 1.32
C SER A 36 -5.23 -0.17 -0.06
N TYR A 37 -5.71 1.04 -0.38
CA TYR A 37 -5.48 1.68 -1.67
C TYR A 37 -4.03 2.09 -1.86
N PHE A 38 -3.35 2.38 -0.75
CA PHE A 38 -1.97 2.85 -0.74
C PHE A 38 -1.08 2.04 0.21
N ALA A 39 -1.54 0.88 0.69
CA ALA A 39 -0.70 -0.05 1.44
C ALA A 39 0.32 -0.74 0.51
N ALA A 40 1.54 -0.88 1.00
CA ALA A 40 2.58 -1.65 0.32
C ALA A 40 2.16 -3.11 0.10
N ALA A 41 2.70 -3.75 -0.93
CA ALA A 41 2.55 -5.19 -1.08
C ALA A 41 3.10 -5.94 0.16
N THR A 42 2.43 -7.01 0.56
CA THR A 42 2.85 -7.84 1.70
C THR A 42 4.18 -8.58 1.47
N THR A 43 4.63 -8.64 0.21
CA THR A 43 5.95 -9.17 -0.17
C THR A 43 7.09 -8.21 0.14
N ILE A 44 6.80 -6.94 0.45
CA ILE A 44 7.80 -5.97 0.87
C ILE A 44 8.35 -6.36 2.25
N PRO A 45 9.68 -6.46 2.44
CA PRO A 45 10.27 -6.85 3.71
C PRO A 45 10.31 -5.65 4.69
N VAL A 46 9.14 -5.17 5.14
CA VAL A 46 8.98 -3.93 5.92
C VAL A 46 9.87 -3.90 7.15
N ALA A 47 9.89 -4.96 7.96
CA ALA A 47 10.72 -5.02 9.16
C ALA A 47 12.23 -4.94 8.85
N ALA A 48 12.68 -5.56 7.75
CA ALA A 48 14.08 -5.51 7.33
C ALA A 48 14.45 -4.11 6.81
N LEU A 49 13.55 -3.47 6.04
CA LEU A 49 13.72 -2.10 5.57
C LEU A 49 13.75 -1.10 6.73
N GLN A 50 12.85 -1.23 7.71
CA GLN A 50 12.86 -0.41 8.92
C GLN A 50 14.15 -0.61 9.72
N SER A 51 14.62 -1.86 9.85
CA SER A 51 15.90 -2.18 10.50
C SER A 51 17.11 -1.62 9.75
N ALA A 52 17.05 -1.57 8.42
CA ALA A 52 18.08 -0.96 7.60
C ALA A 52 18.04 0.57 7.73
N ALA A 53 16.85 1.17 7.75
CA ALA A 53 16.65 2.59 7.94
C ALA A 53 17.17 3.05 9.31
N ALA A 54 17.05 2.25 10.36
CA ALA A 54 17.62 2.56 11.67
C ALA A 54 19.17 2.57 11.71
N LYS A 55 19.85 2.07 10.67
CA LYS A 55 21.32 1.98 10.59
C LYS A 55 21.96 3.05 9.71
N VAL A 56 21.17 3.88 9.04
CA VAL A 56 21.69 5.01 8.25
C VAL A 56 22.42 6.00 9.16
N SER A 57 23.46 6.66 8.65
CA SER A 57 24.39 7.42 9.49
C SER A 57 24.91 8.70 8.84
N THR A 58 24.86 8.79 7.51
CA THR A 58 25.27 9.94 6.73
C THR A 58 24.16 10.97 6.74
N ALA A 59 24.28 11.96 7.61
CA ALA A 59 23.35 13.08 7.64
C ALA A 59 23.42 13.89 6.33
N ALA A 60 22.25 14.27 5.81
CA ALA A 60 22.19 15.29 4.75
C ALA A 60 22.57 16.67 5.31
N SER A 61 22.82 17.65 4.45
CA SER A 61 23.00 19.03 4.89
C SER A 61 21.66 19.60 5.37
N LYS A 62 21.68 20.47 6.39
CA LYS A 62 20.47 21.07 7.00
C LYS A 62 19.38 20.05 7.36
N SER A 63 19.75 18.94 7.99
CA SER A 63 18.89 17.75 8.08
C SER A 63 18.27 17.48 9.44
N THR A 64 18.63 18.22 10.48
CA THR A 64 18.18 17.93 11.85
C THR A 64 17.07 18.89 12.29
N TYR A 65 15.90 18.35 12.64
CA TYR A 65 14.69 19.10 12.99
C TYR A 65 14.04 18.53 14.26
N ALA A 66 13.26 19.34 14.97
CA ALA A 66 12.47 18.87 16.10
C ALA A 66 11.21 18.13 15.62
N ILE A 67 10.73 17.14 16.36
CA ILE A 67 9.48 16.44 16.02
C ILE A 67 8.22 17.19 16.44
N ASN A 68 8.36 18.21 17.29
CA ASN A 68 7.30 19.12 17.70
C ASN A 68 7.88 20.44 18.21
N ASN A 69 7.02 21.42 18.47
CA ASN A 69 7.38 22.77 18.91
C ASN A 69 7.57 22.90 20.44
N ASN A 70 7.56 21.79 21.19
CA ASN A 70 7.75 21.84 22.64
C ASN A 70 9.22 22.08 23.03
N GLY A 71 9.43 22.76 24.16
CA GLY A 71 10.76 22.94 24.72
C GLY A 71 11.41 21.59 25.05
N GLY A 72 12.58 21.32 24.46
CA GLY A 72 13.30 20.06 24.65
C GLY A 72 12.80 18.89 23.79
N ALA A 73 11.98 19.15 22.76
CA ALA A 73 11.53 18.15 21.81
C ALA A 73 12.69 17.31 21.25
N GLN A 74 12.46 16.00 21.11
CA GLN A 74 13.39 15.12 20.42
C GLN A 74 13.63 15.66 19.00
N ARG A 75 14.89 15.61 18.59
CA ARG A 75 15.30 15.97 17.24
C ARG A 75 15.61 14.72 16.45
N VAL A 76 15.21 14.70 15.19
CA VAL A 76 15.53 13.62 14.24
C VAL A 76 16.30 14.20 13.06
N THR A 77 17.04 13.34 12.38
CA THR A 77 17.96 13.73 11.31
C THR A 77 17.55 13.05 10.01
N ILE A 78 17.54 13.80 8.91
CA ILE A 78 17.38 13.28 7.56
C ILE A 78 18.72 12.72 7.09
N HIS A 79 18.73 11.46 6.67
CA HIS A 79 19.93 10.75 6.23
C HIS A 79 19.92 10.50 4.73
N SER A 80 21.10 10.45 4.12
CA SER A 80 21.29 10.36 2.67
C SER A 80 22.20 9.21 2.23
N ASP A 81 22.50 8.25 3.12
CA ASP A 81 23.31 7.05 2.81
C ASP A 81 22.79 6.27 1.59
N TRP A 82 21.51 6.44 1.28
CA TRP A 82 20.74 5.76 0.24
C TRP A 82 20.51 6.60 -1.02
N SER A 83 21.05 7.81 -1.11
CA SER A 83 20.77 8.72 -2.25
C SER A 83 21.46 8.31 -3.56
N LYS A 84 22.43 7.40 -3.53
CA LYS A 84 23.29 7.05 -4.68
C LYS A 84 22.84 5.81 -5.47
N PHE A 85 21.56 5.45 -5.45
CA PHE A 85 21.06 4.27 -6.17
C PHE A 85 20.87 4.53 -7.67
N SER A 86 21.12 3.51 -8.49
CA SER A 86 21.25 3.59 -9.95
C SER A 86 19.94 3.75 -10.73
N GLU A 87 18.79 3.95 -10.06
CA GLU A 87 17.47 4.13 -10.68
C GLU A 87 16.99 5.60 -10.66
N GLY A 88 17.91 6.55 -10.87
CA GLY A 88 17.56 7.98 -10.94
C GLY A 88 18.37 8.76 -11.98
N ASN A 89 17.68 9.24 -13.02
CA ASN A 89 17.98 10.35 -13.96
C ASN A 89 18.72 10.01 -15.28
N PRO A 90 18.14 10.41 -16.43
CA PRO A 90 18.57 11.67 -17.05
C PRO A 90 17.41 12.61 -17.47
N ASP A 91 17.67 13.90 -17.26
CA ASP A 91 16.97 15.13 -17.65
C ASP A 91 15.73 15.62 -16.88
N GLY A 92 15.71 16.95 -16.74
CA GLY A 92 14.89 17.72 -15.82
C GLY A 92 13.75 18.45 -16.52
N GLN A 93 12.59 18.40 -15.90
CA GLN A 93 11.45 19.28 -16.20
C GLN A 93 11.01 19.93 -14.89
N ALA A 94 10.73 21.22 -14.94
CA ALA A 94 10.15 21.96 -13.83
C ALA A 94 8.63 21.92 -13.95
N GLN A 95 7.96 21.18 -13.07
CA GLN A 95 6.56 21.37 -12.70
C GLN A 95 6.15 20.36 -11.64
N THR A 96 5.84 20.83 -10.42
CA THR A 96 4.52 20.68 -9.74
C THR A 96 4.43 21.78 -8.66
N ASN A 97 3.38 22.60 -8.56
CA ASN A 97 2.03 22.39 -8.00
C ASN A 97 1.98 22.10 -6.49
N PHE A 98 2.38 23.04 -5.62
CA PHE A 98 1.93 23.10 -4.21
C PHE A 98 0.43 23.49 -4.14
N GLY A 99 -0.42 22.68 -4.78
CA GLY A 99 -1.87 22.88 -4.82
C GLY A 99 -2.53 22.65 -3.47
N ALA A 100 -3.82 22.98 -3.36
CA ALA A 100 -4.63 22.69 -2.19
C ALA A 100 -4.96 21.19 -2.11
N LEU A 101 -3.95 20.35 -1.88
CA LEU A 101 -4.12 18.92 -1.68
C LEU A 101 -5.06 18.70 -0.50
N SER A 102 -6.06 17.83 -0.67
CA SER A 102 -6.93 17.47 0.45
C SER A 102 -6.16 16.63 1.45
N ALA A 103 -6.02 17.13 2.69
CA ALA A 103 -5.47 16.35 3.79
C ALA A 103 -6.32 15.10 4.13
N TYR A 104 -7.54 15.00 3.60
CA TYR A 104 -8.49 13.94 3.90
C TYR A 104 -8.42 12.80 2.88
N GLU A 105 -7.95 13.11 1.67
CA GLU A 105 -7.90 12.18 0.54
C GLU A 105 -6.48 11.83 0.09
N VAL A 106 -5.57 12.80 0.13
CA VAL A 106 -4.21 12.60 -0.36
C VAL A 106 -3.34 12.08 0.80
N PRO A 107 -2.75 10.88 0.69
CA PRO A 107 -1.70 10.46 1.62
C PRO A 107 -0.44 11.27 1.30
N PHE A 108 -0.14 12.30 2.09
CA PHE A 108 1.09 13.08 1.91
C PHE A 108 1.88 13.22 3.20
N ILE A 109 3.17 13.48 3.01
CA ILE A 109 4.11 13.85 4.06
C ILE A 109 4.56 15.30 3.84
N VAL A 110 5.04 15.91 4.91
CA VAL A 110 5.59 17.27 4.90
C VAL A 110 7.07 17.21 5.25
N ILE A 111 7.88 17.90 4.45
CA ILE A 111 9.33 18.02 4.67
C ILE A 111 9.64 19.45 5.14
N PRO A 112 10.57 19.68 6.08
CA PRO A 112 10.96 21.03 6.48
C PRO A 112 11.39 21.90 5.29
N ASP A 113 10.89 23.14 5.23
CA ASP A 113 11.10 24.05 4.10
C ASP A 113 12.59 24.35 3.86
N GLN A 114 13.37 24.55 4.92
CA GLN A 114 14.82 24.75 4.79
C GLN A 114 15.54 23.57 4.14
N PHE A 115 15.05 22.35 4.34
CA PHE A 115 15.62 21.16 3.74
C PHE A 115 15.20 21.06 2.28
N ALA A 116 13.89 21.16 2.00
CA ALA A 116 13.36 21.12 0.64
C ALA A 116 14.01 22.17 -0.27
N THR A 117 14.14 23.41 0.22
CA THR A 117 14.78 24.53 -0.47
C THR A 117 16.29 24.34 -0.67
N ALA A 118 16.96 23.53 0.17
CA ALA A 118 18.36 23.18 -0.03
C ALA A 118 18.59 22.12 -1.12
N TYR A 119 17.56 21.33 -1.44
CA TYR A 119 17.60 20.23 -2.41
C TYR A 119 16.46 20.32 -3.45
N PRO A 120 16.28 21.47 -4.13
CA PRO A 120 15.10 21.72 -4.95
C PRO A 120 14.99 20.79 -6.17
N SER A 121 16.11 20.29 -6.69
CA SER A 121 16.12 19.32 -7.78
C SER A 121 15.76 17.91 -7.34
N GLU A 122 15.93 17.59 -6.06
CA GLU A 122 15.60 16.27 -5.50
C GLU A 122 14.12 16.21 -5.09
N PHE A 123 13.56 17.35 -4.66
CA PHE A 123 12.19 17.50 -4.17
C PHE A 123 11.37 18.49 -5.01
N PRO A 124 11.11 18.23 -6.30
CA PRO A 124 10.27 19.07 -7.15
C PRO A 124 8.77 19.04 -6.78
N GLY A 125 8.38 18.25 -5.79
CA GLY A 125 6.99 18.03 -5.38
C GLY A 125 6.45 16.70 -5.91
N ASN A 126 5.44 16.16 -5.23
CA ASN A 126 4.77 14.89 -5.54
C ASN A 126 5.69 13.67 -5.60
N ASN A 127 6.91 13.76 -5.05
CA ASN A 127 7.83 12.64 -4.90
C ASN A 127 7.18 11.54 -4.07
N LEU A 128 7.31 10.29 -4.49
CA LEU A 128 6.80 9.16 -3.75
C LEU A 128 7.52 9.03 -2.40
N ALA A 129 6.74 8.81 -1.34
CA ALA A 129 7.23 8.50 -0.02
C ALA A 129 6.66 7.15 0.45
N ALA A 130 7.51 6.32 1.04
CA ALA A 130 7.09 5.16 1.82
C ALA A 130 7.13 5.51 3.31
N VAL A 131 6.01 5.30 3.99
CA VAL A 131 5.80 5.59 5.41
C VAL A 131 5.65 4.27 6.15
N ILE A 132 6.54 3.98 7.09
CA ILE A 132 6.48 2.79 7.93
C ILE A 132 6.01 3.20 9.33
N CYS A 133 4.92 2.60 9.77
CA CYS A 133 4.33 2.82 11.09
C CYS A 133 3.61 1.53 11.51
N ASN A 134 3.68 1.17 12.80
CA ASN A 134 3.03 -0.03 13.34
C ASN A 134 3.32 -1.33 12.56
N GLY A 135 4.57 -1.48 12.06
CA GLY A 135 5.01 -2.64 11.29
C GLY A 135 4.40 -2.76 9.88
N LYS A 136 3.63 -1.76 9.44
CA LYS A 136 3.03 -1.68 8.11
C LYS A 136 3.70 -0.58 7.31
N MET A 137 3.62 -0.68 5.98
CA MET A 137 4.12 0.34 5.07
C MET A 137 3.00 0.86 4.18
N PHE A 138 2.96 2.18 4.02
CA PHE A 138 2.00 2.90 3.21
C PHE A 138 2.72 3.85 2.26
N TYR A 139 2.15 4.09 1.09
CA TYR A 139 2.65 5.03 0.11
C TYR A 139 1.92 6.35 0.20
N GLY A 140 2.67 7.42 0.02
CA GLY A 140 2.15 8.76 -0.13
C GLY A 140 3.06 9.57 -1.03
N ILE A 141 2.88 10.88 -1.01
CA ILE A 141 3.72 11.82 -1.74
C ILE A 141 4.29 12.90 -0.82
N TYR A 142 5.44 13.46 -1.17
CA TYR A 142 5.88 14.77 -0.68
C TYR A 142 4.92 15.82 -1.24
N GLY A 143 3.97 16.26 -0.40
CA GLY A 143 2.85 17.11 -0.83
C GLY A 143 2.94 18.55 -0.35
N ASP A 144 3.74 18.82 0.68
CA ASP A 144 3.86 20.14 1.28
C ASP A 144 5.20 20.31 2.01
N SER A 145 5.57 21.54 2.35
CA SER A 145 6.74 21.85 3.17
C SER A 145 6.41 22.72 4.38
N ASN A 146 7.05 22.43 5.51
CA ASN A 146 6.82 23.17 6.75
C ASN A 146 7.67 24.44 6.80
N GLY A 147 7.02 25.60 6.64
CA GLY A 147 7.64 26.93 6.72
C GLY A 147 7.52 27.62 8.08
N ASP A 148 7.03 26.94 9.13
CA ASP A 148 6.87 27.52 10.46
C ASP A 148 8.21 27.71 11.19
N THR A 149 8.18 28.45 12.31
CA THR A 149 9.35 28.66 13.17
C THR A 149 9.06 28.25 14.62
N PRO A 150 9.75 27.24 15.17
CA PRO A 150 10.74 26.38 14.52
C PRO A 150 10.09 25.41 13.52
N GLU A 151 10.81 25.11 12.43
CA GLU A 151 10.39 24.03 11.53
C GLU A 151 10.44 22.69 12.26
N VAL A 152 9.36 21.91 12.13
CA VAL A 152 9.26 20.55 12.65
C VAL A 152 9.15 19.54 11.53
N ILE A 153 9.52 18.30 11.82
CA ILE A 153 9.49 17.16 10.90
C ILE A 153 8.52 16.09 11.40
N GLY A 154 7.88 15.38 10.47
CA GLY A 154 6.90 14.33 10.78
C GLY A 154 5.45 14.77 10.60
N GLU A 155 5.22 16.01 10.15
CA GLU A 155 3.91 16.44 9.68
C GLU A 155 3.47 15.60 8.47
N ALA A 156 2.18 15.29 8.43
CA ALA A 156 1.58 14.46 7.40
C ALA A 156 0.09 14.80 7.23
N SER A 157 -0.49 14.35 6.13
CA SER A 157 -1.92 14.50 5.90
C SER A 157 -2.75 13.78 6.95
N TRP A 158 -3.99 14.24 7.15
CA TRP A 158 -4.90 13.62 8.09
C TRP A 158 -5.20 12.16 7.73
N LEU A 159 -5.24 11.84 6.43
CA LEU A 159 -5.37 10.48 5.94
C LEU A 159 -4.17 9.60 6.37
N MET A 160 -2.94 10.07 6.13
CA MET A 160 -1.74 9.30 6.47
C MET A 160 -1.63 9.10 7.99
N ALA A 161 -1.82 10.17 8.76
CA ALA A 161 -1.77 10.13 10.21
C ALA A 161 -2.78 9.12 10.81
N ARG A 162 -4.05 9.20 10.42
CA ARG A 162 -5.10 8.28 10.90
C ARG A 162 -4.94 6.85 10.37
N THR A 163 -4.26 6.67 9.23
CA THR A 163 -3.92 5.34 8.72
C THR A 163 -2.88 4.67 9.60
N CYS A 164 -1.85 5.42 10.02
CA CYS A 164 -0.85 4.93 10.96
C CYS A 164 -1.44 4.70 12.35
N PHE A 165 -2.19 5.67 12.87
CA PHE A 165 -2.66 5.69 14.26
C PHE A 165 -4.18 5.96 14.32
N PRO A 166 -5.02 4.98 13.94
CA PRO A 166 -6.47 5.18 13.86
C PRO A 166 -7.14 5.43 15.22
N ASN A 167 -6.45 5.11 16.32
CA ASN A 167 -6.99 5.21 17.68
C ASN A 167 -6.48 6.42 18.46
N ASP A 168 -5.62 7.25 17.86
CA ASP A 168 -4.94 8.35 18.56
C ASP A 168 -5.71 9.69 18.48
N ASP A 169 -6.92 9.69 17.91
CA ASP A 169 -7.78 10.88 17.71
C ASP A 169 -7.02 12.06 17.05
N LEU A 170 -6.11 11.72 16.13
CA LEU A 170 -5.27 12.69 15.44
C LEU A 170 -6.11 13.67 14.66
N ASN A 171 -5.68 14.93 14.58
CA ASN A 171 -6.31 16.02 13.85
C ASN A 171 -5.34 17.15 13.53
N GLY A 172 -5.83 18.20 12.84
CA GLY A 172 -4.99 19.34 12.46
C GLY A 172 -4.30 20.05 13.63
N ASN A 173 -4.74 19.82 14.87
CA ASN A 173 -4.14 20.35 16.09
C ASN A 173 -3.56 19.27 17.00
N ALA A 174 -3.63 17.99 16.63
CA ALA A 174 -3.19 16.86 17.46
C ALA A 174 -2.44 15.82 16.60
N GLY A 175 -1.12 15.74 16.79
CA GLY A 175 -0.24 14.81 16.12
C GLY A 175 0.22 13.66 17.01
N HIS A 176 0.80 12.63 16.39
CA HIS A 176 1.48 11.54 17.10
C HIS A 176 2.90 11.98 17.46
N GLY A 177 3.22 12.01 18.76
CA GLY A 177 4.45 12.63 19.27
C GLY A 177 5.65 11.69 19.43
N ALA A 178 5.49 10.37 19.25
CA ALA A 178 6.60 9.45 19.38
C ALA A 178 7.43 9.40 18.07
N ALA A 179 8.73 9.19 18.20
CA ALA A 179 9.64 9.04 17.07
C ALA A 179 9.71 7.58 16.59
N ASP A 180 8.56 7.00 16.23
CA ASP A 180 8.41 5.59 15.83
C ASP A 180 7.90 5.40 14.38
N VAL A 181 7.76 6.49 13.63
CA VAL A 181 7.46 6.51 12.20
C VAL A 181 8.75 6.66 11.39
N THR A 182 8.91 5.84 10.35
CA THR A 182 10.02 5.97 9.39
C THR A 182 9.51 6.47 8.05
N TYR A 183 10.08 7.58 7.58
CA TYR A 183 9.81 8.13 6.25
C TYR A 183 10.98 7.81 5.31
N ILE A 184 10.69 7.19 4.17
CA ILE A 184 11.64 6.97 3.07
C ILE A 184 11.11 7.74 1.87
N VAL A 185 11.79 8.84 1.51
CA VAL A 185 11.37 9.68 0.38
C VAL A 185 12.28 9.38 -0.81
N PHE A 186 11.66 9.04 -1.93
CA PHE A 186 12.39 8.73 -3.16
C PHE A 186 12.61 10.02 -3.95
N THR A 187 13.82 10.19 -4.48
CA THR A 187 14.23 11.37 -5.25
C THR A 187 14.36 11.04 -6.73
N GLY A 188 14.35 12.07 -7.59
CA GLY A 188 14.49 11.93 -9.04
C GLY A 188 13.16 11.79 -9.78
N ALA A 189 13.15 12.01 -11.10
CA ALA A 189 11.93 12.15 -11.89
C ALA A 189 11.01 10.91 -11.82
N GLU A 190 11.57 9.70 -11.81
CA GLU A 190 10.82 8.44 -11.74
C GLU A 190 10.10 8.21 -10.39
N SER A 191 10.41 9.04 -9.39
CA SER A 191 9.71 9.05 -8.10
C SER A 191 8.53 10.02 -8.07
N VAL A 192 8.43 10.95 -9.02
CA VAL A 192 7.37 11.95 -9.04
C VAL A 192 6.09 11.34 -9.60
N LEU A 193 5.00 11.39 -8.82
CA LEU A 193 3.72 10.87 -9.26
C LEU A 193 3.26 11.61 -10.54
N PRO A 194 2.95 10.89 -11.64
CA PRO A 194 2.64 11.55 -12.91
C PRO A 194 1.32 12.30 -12.83
N GLY A 195 1.21 13.39 -13.59
CA GLY A 195 -0.01 14.21 -13.66
C GLY A 195 -1.26 13.45 -14.15
N SER A 196 -1.13 12.23 -14.68
CA SER A 196 -2.26 11.35 -15.02
C SER A 196 -2.85 10.62 -13.80
N ALA A 197 -2.15 10.61 -12.67
CA ALA A 197 -2.55 9.94 -11.43
C ALA A 197 -2.99 10.92 -10.33
N LEU A 198 -3.00 12.22 -10.61
CA LEU A 198 -3.41 13.26 -9.70
C LEU A 198 -4.07 14.42 -10.45
N ASN A 199 -4.83 15.23 -9.73
CA ASN A 199 -5.23 16.55 -10.17
C ASN A 199 -4.75 17.60 -9.16
N LYS A 200 -5.25 18.82 -9.27
CA LYS A 200 -4.84 19.94 -8.39
C LYS A 200 -4.98 19.64 -6.89
N ASN A 201 -5.97 18.82 -6.51
CA ASN A 201 -6.36 18.62 -5.12
C ASN A 201 -6.27 17.16 -4.64
N TYR A 202 -6.24 16.20 -5.55
CA TYR A 202 -6.49 14.78 -5.25
C TYR A 202 -5.54 13.84 -5.97
N ILE A 203 -5.31 12.66 -5.39
CA ILE A 203 -4.82 11.49 -6.13
C ILE A 203 -6.03 10.84 -6.80
N THR A 204 -5.97 10.66 -8.11
CA THR A 204 -7.07 10.04 -8.87
C THR A 204 -6.80 8.58 -9.18
N ASN A 205 -5.55 8.12 -9.07
CA ASN A 205 -5.14 6.76 -9.40
C ASN A 205 -4.21 6.16 -8.34
N PHE A 206 -4.80 5.48 -7.37
CA PHE A 206 -4.07 4.80 -6.30
C PHE A 206 -3.28 3.58 -6.79
N SER A 207 -3.71 2.94 -7.89
CA SER A 207 -2.92 1.86 -8.49
C SER A 207 -1.57 2.35 -9.03
N THR A 208 -1.51 3.56 -9.60
CA THR A 208 -0.23 4.16 -10.01
C THR A 208 0.63 4.47 -8.79
N LEU A 209 0.07 5.09 -7.75
CA LEU A 209 0.79 5.33 -6.49
C LEU A 209 1.39 4.04 -5.92
N ARG A 210 0.56 2.99 -5.79
CA ARG A 210 0.96 1.71 -5.21
C ARG A 210 2.01 0.98 -6.07
N SER A 211 1.80 0.91 -7.38
CA SER A 211 2.74 0.23 -8.28
C SER A 211 4.10 0.94 -8.38
N MET A 212 4.12 2.28 -8.36
CA MET A 212 5.36 3.06 -8.26
C MET A 212 6.05 2.82 -6.91
N GLY A 213 5.27 2.81 -5.83
CA GLY A 213 5.73 2.49 -4.48
C GLY A 213 6.41 1.14 -4.38
N ASP A 214 5.69 0.08 -4.77
CA ASP A 214 6.21 -1.28 -4.71
C ASP A 214 7.45 -1.42 -5.59
N ARG A 215 7.50 -0.80 -6.77
CA ARG A 215 8.68 -0.80 -7.64
C ARG A 215 9.90 -0.20 -6.93
N LEU A 216 9.76 1.03 -6.42
CA LEU A 216 10.86 1.78 -5.81
C LEU A 216 11.35 1.13 -4.50
N VAL A 217 10.42 0.62 -3.68
CA VAL A 217 10.80 -0.10 -2.44
C VAL A 217 11.44 -1.45 -2.75
N ASN A 218 10.98 -2.19 -3.76
CA ASN A 218 11.65 -3.43 -4.16
C ASN A 218 13.06 -3.16 -4.71
N ALA A 219 13.25 -2.09 -5.49
CA ALA A 219 14.56 -1.68 -5.95
C ALA A 219 15.49 -1.35 -4.78
N LEU A 220 15.00 -0.58 -3.80
CA LEU A 220 15.71 -0.31 -2.55
C LEU A 220 16.07 -1.60 -1.81
N ALA A 221 15.09 -2.48 -1.58
CA ALA A 221 15.30 -3.73 -0.86
C ALA A 221 16.33 -4.63 -1.56
N LYS A 222 16.30 -4.69 -2.90
CA LYS A 222 17.28 -5.42 -3.70
C LYS A 222 18.68 -4.82 -3.60
N ASN A 223 18.80 -3.50 -3.69
CA ASN A 223 20.09 -2.79 -3.55
C ASN A 223 20.69 -2.97 -2.15
N LEU A 224 19.84 -3.11 -1.13
CA LEU A 224 20.25 -3.42 0.25
C LEU A 224 20.52 -4.91 0.48
N GLY A 225 20.33 -5.77 -0.53
CA GLY A 225 20.50 -7.23 -0.40
C GLY A 225 19.45 -7.90 0.49
N LEU A 226 18.30 -7.27 0.69
CA LEU A 226 17.21 -7.79 1.53
C LEU A 226 16.32 -8.79 0.77
N ILE A 227 16.33 -8.74 -0.57
CA ILE A 227 15.58 -9.65 -1.46
C ILE A 227 16.45 -10.07 -2.66
N GLY A 228 16.38 -11.35 -3.05
CA GLY A 228 17.01 -11.89 -4.26
C GLY A 228 18.44 -12.43 -4.07
N GLY A 229 18.55 -13.66 -3.57
CA GLY A 229 19.83 -14.37 -3.43
C GLY A 229 20.31 -15.04 -4.72
N GLY A 230 21.47 -14.61 -5.23
CA GLY A 230 22.24 -15.30 -6.27
C GLY A 230 23.77 -15.14 -6.05
N SER A 231 24.34 -15.97 -5.15
CA SER A 231 25.76 -16.39 -4.95
C SER A 231 26.84 -15.31 -4.61
N SER A 232 27.82 -15.47 -3.68
CA SER A 232 28.28 -16.51 -2.70
C SER A 232 29.56 -15.99 -1.95
N PRO A 233 30.19 -16.63 -0.92
CA PRO A 233 29.73 -17.65 0.03
C PRO A 233 29.86 -17.20 1.52
N THR A 234 28.99 -17.71 2.38
CA THR A 234 29.38 -18.03 3.77
C THR A 234 28.62 -19.26 4.23
N THR A 235 29.37 -20.27 4.65
CA THR A 235 28.94 -21.60 5.05
C THR A 235 28.06 -21.53 6.30
N LEU A 236 26.77 -21.80 6.19
CA LEU A 236 26.01 -22.36 7.31
C LEU A 236 25.05 -23.45 6.83
N THR A 237 25.40 -24.65 7.26
CA THR A 237 24.57 -25.84 7.38
C THR A 237 23.21 -25.47 8.00
N THR A 238 22.10 -26.02 7.49
CA THR A 238 21.16 -26.89 8.27
C THR A 238 19.82 -27.08 7.54
N THR A 239 19.57 -28.36 7.22
CA THR A 239 18.32 -29.11 7.03
C THR A 239 17.28 -28.74 5.96
N THR A 240 17.24 -29.63 4.98
CA THR A 240 16.14 -30.01 4.10
C THR A 240 14.96 -30.66 4.83
N ILE A 241 13.75 -30.11 4.67
CA ILE A 241 12.44 -30.80 4.65
C ILE A 241 11.50 -29.84 3.88
N GLY A 242 10.69 -30.14 2.87
CA GLY A 242 10.29 -31.34 2.14
C GLY A 242 9.31 -30.86 1.04
N SER A 243 9.22 -31.62 -0.06
CA SER A 243 8.57 -31.23 -1.32
C SER A 243 7.02 -31.18 -1.32
N SER A 244 6.47 -30.22 -2.11
CA SER A 244 5.19 -30.24 -2.87
C SER A 244 3.84 -30.22 -2.11
N PRO A 245 2.69 -29.80 -2.73
CA PRO A 245 2.42 -29.70 -4.17
C PRO A 245 1.91 -28.36 -4.72
N THR A 246 2.03 -28.26 -6.04
CA THR A 246 1.37 -27.34 -6.98
C THR A 246 -0.15 -27.30 -6.84
N SER A 247 -0.76 -26.12 -6.70
CA SER A 247 -2.14 -25.86 -7.19
C SER A 247 -2.52 -24.38 -7.17
N GLY A 248 -2.85 -23.83 -8.34
CA GLY A 248 -3.62 -22.60 -8.55
C GLY A 248 -2.79 -21.31 -8.50
N SER A 249 -2.73 -20.56 -9.61
CA SER A 249 -2.30 -19.16 -9.57
C SER A 249 -3.38 -18.36 -8.86
N CYS A 250 -3.15 -18.01 -7.60
CA CYS A 250 -3.97 -17.04 -6.89
C CYS A 250 -3.32 -15.65 -6.96
N SER A 251 -4.10 -14.58 -6.79
CA SER A 251 -3.57 -13.19 -6.84
C SER A 251 -2.54 -12.88 -5.75
N TRP A 252 -2.52 -13.67 -4.66
CA TRP A 252 -1.62 -13.53 -3.53
C TRP A 252 -0.94 -14.85 -3.14
N SER A 253 0.31 -15.04 -3.58
CA SER A 253 1.09 -16.25 -3.30
C SER A 253 1.23 -16.53 -1.80
N GLY A 254 0.93 -17.77 -1.39
CA GLY A 254 0.93 -18.19 0.01
C GLY A 254 -0.43 -18.13 0.69
N HIS A 255 -1.44 -17.55 0.03
CA HIS A 255 -2.82 -17.36 0.51
C HIS A 255 -3.86 -17.96 -0.45
N CYS A 256 -3.39 -18.85 -1.33
CA CYS A 256 -4.22 -19.64 -2.23
C CYS A 256 -5.04 -20.68 -1.44
N ALA A 257 -5.88 -21.43 -2.16
CA ALA A 257 -6.58 -22.57 -1.59
C ALA A 257 -5.60 -23.53 -0.86
N GLY A 258 -5.87 -23.80 0.42
CA GLY A 258 -5.04 -24.61 1.32
C GLY A 258 -4.01 -23.84 2.15
N ALA A 259 -3.84 -22.54 1.93
CA ALA A 259 -3.04 -21.66 2.77
C ALA A 259 -3.61 -21.55 4.19
N SER A 260 -2.75 -21.29 5.19
CA SER A 260 -3.21 -21.03 6.56
C SER A 260 -3.79 -19.61 6.68
N CYS A 261 -4.87 -19.47 7.45
CA CYS A 261 -5.56 -18.20 7.67
C CYS A 261 -6.11 -18.11 9.10
N SER A 262 -6.35 -16.89 9.57
CA SER A 262 -6.97 -16.55 10.85
C SER A 262 -8.28 -15.76 10.68
N SER A 263 -8.40 -14.96 9.63
CA SER A 263 -9.61 -14.27 9.19
C SER A 263 -9.78 -14.37 7.67
N GLU A 264 -10.92 -13.94 7.17
CA GLU A 264 -11.22 -13.94 5.72
C GLU A 264 -10.27 -13.07 4.89
N ASP A 265 -9.69 -12.02 5.48
CA ASP A 265 -8.69 -11.15 4.85
C ASP A 265 -7.33 -11.85 4.61
N ASP A 266 -7.13 -13.03 5.20
CA ASP A 266 -5.91 -13.82 5.01
C ASP A 266 -5.97 -14.72 3.76
N CYS A 267 -6.98 -14.57 2.91
CA CYS A 267 -7.21 -15.43 1.75
C CYS A 267 -7.23 -14.64 0.44
N ALA A 268 -6.61 -15.20 -0.60
CA ALA A 268 -6.53 -14.58 -1.92
C ALA A 268 -7.85 -14.70 -2.69
N ASP A 269 -8.15 -13.73 -3.56
CA ASP A 269 -9.33 -13.76 -4.43
C ASP A 269 -10.64 -13.90 -3.62
N ASP A 270 -11.61 -14.66 -4.10
CA ASP A 270 -12.90 -14.91 -3.42
C ASP A 270 -12.84 -16.05 -2.38
N LEU A 271 -11.63 -16.43 -1.94
CA LEU A 271 -11.44 -17.47 -0.93
C LEU A 271 -11.76 -16.92 0.46
N VAL A 272 -12.32 -17.77 1.33
CA VAL A 272 -12.62 -17.43 2.73
C VAL A 272 -11.84 -18.35 3.68
N CYS A 273 -11.58 -17.83 4.87
CA CYS A 273 -10.91 -18.61 5.89
C CYS A 273 -11.87 -19.61 6.55
N LYS A 274 -11.73 -20.88 6.21
CA LYS A 274 -12.51 -21.99 6.79
C LYS A 274 -11.60 -22.95 7.52
N SER A 275 -11.86 -23.13 8.82
CA SER A 275 -11.09 -24.05 9.68
C SER A 275 -9.57 -23.76 9.66
N GLY A 276 -9.21 -22.47 9.66
CA GLY A 276 -7.82 -22.02 9.60
C GLY A 276 -7.13 -22.23 8.25
N LYS A 277 -7.91 -22.53 7.19
CA LYS A 277 -7.42 -22.69 5.83
C LYS A 277 -8.21 -21.90 4.80
N CYS A 278 -7.53 -21.28 3.85
CA CYS A 278 -8.17 -20.62 2.72
C CYS A 278 -8.82 -21.66 1.83
N ALA A 279 -10.13 -21.52 1.65
CA ALA A 279 -10.92 -22.41 0.83
C ALA A 279 -11.89 -21.57 0.00
N SER A 280 -12.34 -22.11 -1.12
CA SER A 280 -13.37 -21.44 -1.91
C SER A 280 -14.53 -21.10 -0.99
N SER A 281 -14.88 -19.81 -0.94
CA SER A 281 -16.19 -19.44 -0.47
C SER A 281 -17.14 -20.17 -1.42
N THR A 282 -18.07 -20.91 -0.85
CA THR A 282 -19.23 -21.28 -1.62
C THR A 282 -20.03 -19.98 -1.74
N SER A 283 -19.57 -19.07 -2.60
CA SER A 283 -20.18 -17.77 -2.82
C SER A 283 -21.60 -18.08 -3.27
N CYS A 284 -22.53 -17.69 -2.42
CA CYS A 284 -23.95 -17.81 -2.65
C CYS A 284 -24.49 -16.40 -2.60
N SER A 285 -25.37 -16.05 -3.53
CA SER A 285 -26.15 -14.82 -3.45
C SER A 285 -26.81 -14.66 -2.07
N TRP A 286 -27.23 -15.75 -1.42
CA TRP A 286 -27.84 -15.72 -0.08
C TRP A 286 -27.09 -16.57 0.96
N SER A 287 -26.64 -15.91 2.03
CA SER A 287 -25.98 -16.55 3.18
C SER A 287 -26.87 -17.62 3.82
N GLY A 288 -26.33 -18.82 4.00
CA GLY A 288 -27.05 -19.97 4.57
C GLY A 288 -27.67 -20.93 3.56
N HIS A 289 -27.62 -20.61 2.26
CA HIS A 289 -28.24 -21.40 1.17
C HIS A 289 -27.21 -21.85 0.11
N CYS A 290 -25.94 -21.94 0.48
CA CYS A 290 -24.84 -22.36 -0.39
C CYS A 290 -24.78 -23.87 -0.59
N ALA A 291 -23.93 -24.34 -1.51
CA ALA A 291 -23.65 -25.76 -1.67
C ALA A 291 -23.21 -26.40 -0.33
N GLY A 292 -23.93 -27.44 0.09
CA GLY A 292 -23.79 -28.10 1.39
C GLY A 292 -24.72 -27.58 2.51
N ALA A 293 -25.42 -26.46 2.29
CA ALA A 293 -26.50 -26.01 3.16
C ALA A 293 -27.67 -27.00 3.16
N SER A 294 -28.39 -27.06 4.27
CA SER A 294 -29.60 -27.88 4.38
C SER A 294 -30.75 -27.25 3.61
N CYS A 295 -31.47 -28.04 2.83
CA CYS A 295 -32.60 -27.60 2.01
C CYS A 295 -33.75 -28.60 2.11
N SER A 296 -34.98 -28.15 1.85
CA SER A 296 -36.16 -29.01 1.78
C SER A 296 -36.77 -29.04 0.37
N SER A 297 -36.50 -28.01 -0.43
CA SER A 297 -37.03 -27.77 -1.77
C SER A 297 -35.99 -27.08 -2.66
N GLY A 298 -36.21 -27.05 -3.97
CA GLY A 298 -35.28 -26.46 -4.94
C GLY A 298 -35.00 -24.97 -4.73
N ASP A 299 -35.96 -24.25 -4.14
CA ASP A 299 -35.87 -22.80 -3.90
C ASP A 299 -35.11 -22.45 -2.60
N ASP A 300 -34.72 -23.44 -1.80
CA ASP A 300 -33.91 -23.25 -0.59
C ASP A 300 -32.40 -23.16 -0.91
N CYS A 301 -32.03 -23.08 -2.18
CA CYS A 301 -30.66 -23.09 -2.65
C CYS A 301 -30.35 -21.85 -3.47
N SER A 302 -29.19 -21.25 -3.20
CA SER A 302 -28.76 -20.02 -3.86
C SER A 302 -28.23 -20.30 -5.26
N ASP A 303 -28.42 -19.32 -6.16
CA ASP A 303 -27.93 -19.33 -7.54
C ASP A 303 -28.48 -20.53 -8.32
N ASP A 304 -27.64 -21.20 -9.12
CA ASP A 304 -28.05 -22.35 -9.95
C ASP A 304 -28.06 -23.69 -9.18
N LEU A 305 -27.98 -23.69 -7.85
CA LEU A 305 -27.96 -24.90 -7.05
C LEU A 305 -29.35 -25.51 -6.87
N VAL A 306 -29.42 -26.84 -6.78
CA VAL A 306 -30.65 -27.59 -6.52
C VAL A 306 -30.58 -28.37 -5.22
N CYS A 307 -31.74 -28.60 -4.61
CA CYS A 307 -31.81 -29.42 -3.41
C CYS A 307 -31.74 -30.91 -3.76
N LYS A 308 -30.59 -31.54 -3.49
CA LYS A 308 -30.36 -32.98 -3.64
C LYS A 308 -30.14 -33.63 -2.28
N SER A 309 -31.00 -34.60 -1.94
CA SER A 309 -30.90 -35.35 -0.69
C SER A 309 -30.85 -34.46 0.55
N GLY A 310 -31.64 -33.38 0.57
CA GLY A 310 -31.69 -32.42 1.67
C GLY A 310 -30.49 -31.47 1.76
N LYS A 311 -29.64 -31.41 0.72
CA LYS A 311 -28.49 -30.53 0.61
C LYS A 311 -28.44 -29.77 -0.71
N CYS A 312 -28.09 -28.49 -0.67
CA CYS A 312 -27.86 -27.72 -1.90
C CYS A 312 -26.62 -28.23 -2.61
N ALA A 313 -26.75 -28.56 -3.89
CA ALA A 313 -25.69 -29.10 -4.73
C ALA A 313 -25.91 -28.68 -6.19
N SER A 314 -24.90 -28.84 -7.03
CA SER A 314 -25.06 -28.57 -8.46
C SER A 314 -26.14 -29.47 -9.09
N PRO A 315 -26.86 -28.98 -10.13
CA PRO A 315 -27.91 -29.68 -10.88
C PRO A 315 -27.58 -31.12 -11.30
#